data_AF-A0A7G8P6T5-F1
#
_entry.id   AF-A0A7G8P6T5-F1
#
_cell.length_a   1.000
_cell.length_b   1.000
_cell.length_c   1.000
_cell.angle_alpha   90.00
_cell.angle_beta   90.00
_cell.angle_gamma   90.00
#
_symmetry.space_group_name_H-M   'P 1'
#
loop_
_entity.id
_entity.type
_entity.pdbx_description
1 polymer ?
#
loop_
_entity_poly.entity_id
_entity_poly.type
_entity_poly.pdbx_seq_one_letter_code
_entity_poly.pdbx_strand_id
1 'polypeptide(L)'
;MTTDATKALAAELHAAEPSSAATSEMPTDRFAFRNDHGNAPLSAEDQHLHDLRGPVISIADPQDTTIAKTDVEQPLNDLFTALKGAHESSASPELVDLCWHDLTRAANTIVRDDELSSDTACFELARDILLATAVHRLPETRTDPASFDSAQSWSVPAPRAESAGGLLCVASREVPVSDEVLGAINVLSADPSPEVRFEIAKYLFLLRRSADAMWHLIDEMKDDISTAVLSNLASALSRAASPENTERVATAIRDLLEHGHSLAVSPGTEQLRNNCMLALAALYIWHDSEMAREVVLERVSSSTESAPEDFAQMSRITRDAYAIGDGTSDGHSEAGIRARAIEFSRLMLESAISALDVHLSKVQDDAGDALKTRIRATAGIINGVASDLFIVSGAHEADKGREPEISPAQLKRLYEETAPLLDLLSEAPIAGVTHHVIETLSVCIPFNPKDVFQRFAHTVELGVQGDYQYDPLGAGLVVKVLKQYLSEHRSIFQTDSEAQEALIRVLDIFVDVGWPEANRLVFGLDDIFR
;
A
#
# COMPACT_ATOMS: atom_id res chain seq x y z
N MET A 1 -29.01 -10.25 23.06
CA MET A 1 -29.43 -8.88 23.42
C MET A 1 -28.18 -8.04 23.53
N THR A 2 -27.77 -7.39 22.44
CA THR A 2 -26.66 -6.44 22.40
C THR A 2 -27.05 -5.16 23.16
N THR A 3 -26.17 -4.68 24.04
CA THR A 3 -26.39 -3.46 24.84
C THR A 3 -26.38 -2.22 23.94
N ASP A 4 -27.08 -1.14 24.33
CA ASP A 4 -27.13 0.12 23.58
C ASP A 4 -25.74 0.72 23.29
N ALA A 5 -24.76 0.46 24.16
CA ALA A 5 -23.36 0.86 23.96
C ALA A 5 -22.65 0.08 22.83
N THR A 6 -22.98 -1.20 22.65
CA THR A 6 -22.45 -2.03 21.54
C THR A 6 -23.01 -1.54 20.20
N LYS A 7 -24.29 -1.15 20.18
CA LYS A 7 -24.97 -0.59 19.00
C LYS A 7 -24.43 0.78 18.60
N ALA A 8 -24.15 1.66 19.56
CA ALA A 8 -23.58 2.98 19.29
C ALA A 8 -22.18 2.88 18.64
N LEU A 9 -21.36 1.91 19.06
CA LEU A 9 -20.03 1.71 18.48
C LEU A 9 -20.08 1.03 17.10
N ALA A 10 -21.02 0.10 16.87
CA ALA A 10 -21.28 -0.46 15.54
C ALA A 10 -21.73 0.61 14.53
N ALA A 11 -22.56 1.57 14.97
CA ALA A 11 -22.95 2.73 14.18
C ALA A 11 -21.77 3.68 13.87
N GLU A 12 -20.79 3.83 14.78
CA GLU A 12 -19.55 4.59 14.50
C GLU A 12 -18.66 3.90 13.45
N LEU A 13 -18.62 2.55 13.44
CA LEU A 13 -17.86 1.79 12.43
C LEU A 13 -18.41 1.98 11.01
N HIS A 14 -19.70 2.29 10.88
CA HIS A 14 -20.35 2.58 9.60
C HIS A 14 -19.87 3.91 8.96
N ALA A 15 -19.39 4.87 9.76
CA ALA A 15 -18.98 6.20 9.29
C ALA A 15 -17.49 6.31 8.91
N ALA A 16 -16.70 5.26 9.18
CA ALA A 16 -15.26 5.27 8.91
C ALA A 16 -14.98 4.81 7.48
N GLU A 17 -15.02 5.74 6.52
CA GLU A 17 -14.39 5.54 5.22
C GLU A 17 -12.87 5.35 5.40
N PRO A 18 -12.21 4.51 4.58
CA PRO A 18 -10.76 4.42 4.58
C PRO A 18 -10.18 5.78 4.19
N SER A 19 -9.58 6.46 5.17
CA SER A 19 -8.81 7.68 4.97
C SER A 19 -7.80 7.46 3.84
N SER A 20 -8.04 8.11 2.70
CA SER A 20 -7.08 8.17 1.61
C SER A 20 -5.82 8.81 2.16
N ALA A 21 -4.75 8.03 2.29
CA ALA A 21 -3.43 8.55 2.56
C ALA A 21 -3.11 9.57 1.45
N ALA A 22 -3.12 10.84 1.82
CA ALA A 22 -2.79 11.94 0.94
C ALA A 22 -1.35 11.76 0.47
N THR A 23 -1.16 11.38 -0.79
CA THR A 23 0.07 11.62 -1.51
C THR A 23 0.23 13.13 -1.61
N SER A 24 0.97 13.70 -0.66
CA SER A 24 1.43 15.08 -0.71
C SER A 24 2.44 15.21 -1.85
N GLU A 25 1.96 15.43 -3.07
CA GLU A 25 2.78 16.01 -4.12
C GLU A 25 3.22 17.41 -3.66
N MET A 26 4.52 17.57 -3.41
CA MET A 26 5.08 18.88 -3.13
C MET A 26 5.04 19.72 -4.41
N PRO A 27 4.50 20.95 -4.38
CA PRO A 27 4.58 21.86 -5.52
C PRO A 27 6.05 22.22 -5.79
N THR A 28 6.48 22.03 -7.04
CA THR A 28 7.83 22.36 -7.56
C THR A 28 8.18 23.86 -7.45
N ASP A 29 7.18 24.73 -7.24
CA ASP A 29 7.32 26.20 -7.30
C ASP A 29 7.74 26.88 -5.98
N ARG A 30 8.03 26.12 -4.91
CA ARG A 30 8.35 26.72 -3.59
C ARG A 30 9.83 27.04 -3.36
N PHE A 31 10.71 26.69 -4.30
CA PHE A 31 12.18 26.81 -4.16
C PHE A 31 12.83 27.83 -5.11
N ALA A 32 12.08 28.84 -5.55
CA ALA A 32 12.69 30.00 -6.18
C ALA A 32 13.63 30.66 -5.16
N PHE A 33 14.93 30.66 -5.43
CA PHE A 33 15.91 31.43 -4.65
C PHE A 33 15.45 32.90 -4.64
N ARG A 34 14.88 33.32 -3.53
CA ARG A 34 14.56 34.73 -3.28
C ARG A 34 15.67 35.24 -2.40
N ASN A 35 16.43 36.22 -2.90
CA ASN A 35 17.30 37.02 -2.04
C ASN A 35 16.46 37.44 -0.82
N ASP A 36 16.89 37.07 0.39
CA ASP A 36 16.26 37.49 1.66
C ASP A 36 16.18 39.03 1.82
N HIS A 37 16.75 39.76 0.87
CA HIS A 37 16.61 41.20 0.67
C HIS A 37 15.90 41.46 -0.65
N GLY A 38 14.57 41.50 -0.60
CA GLY A 38 13.71 41.80 -1.75
C GLY A 38 14.25 42.99 -2.57
N ASN A 39 14.58 42.70 -3.83
CA ASN A 39 15.04 43.61 -4.90
C ASN A 39 16.53 44.01 -4.98
N ALA A 40 17.45 43.38 -4.25
CA ALA A 40 18.88 43.53 -4.59
C ALA A 40 19.26 42.63 -5.80
N PRO A 41 19.97 43.16 -6.82
CA PRO A 41 20.46 42.32 -7.92
C PRO A 41 21.44 41.27 -7.41
N LEU A 42 21.37 40.06 -7.96
CA LEU A 42 22.34 38.99 -7.71
C LEU A 42 23.76 39.47 -8.00
N SER A 43 24.75 38.92 -7.29
CA SER A 43 26.14 39.10 -7.70
C SER A 43 26.34 38.53 -9.11
N ALA A 44 27.39 38.95 -9.82
CA ALA A 44 27.65 38.43 -11.17
C ALA A 44 27.85 36.90 -11.16
N GLU A 45 28.41 36.36 -10.08
CA GLU A 45 28.62 34.93 -9.89
C GLU A 45 27.33 34.21 -9.50
N ASP A 46 26.49 34.79 -8.63
CA ASP A 46 25.17 34.24 -8.33
C ASP A 46 24.28 34.23 -9.56
N GLN A 47 24.31 35.29 -10.37
CA GLN A 47 23.56 35.35 -11.63
C GLN A 47 24.05 34.27 -12.59
N HIS A 48 25.37 34.07 -12.70
CA HIS A 48 25.94 33.04 -13.55
C HIS A 48 25.48 31.63 -13.13
N LEU A 49 25.56 31.30 -11.83
CA LEU A 49 25.08 30.01 -11.32
C LEU A 49 23.58 29.85 -11.49
N HIS A 50 22.79 30.91 -11.24
CA HIS A 50 21.36 30.90 -11.45
C HIS A 50 20.98 30.61 -12.91
N ASP A 51 21.70 31.21 -13.86
CA ASP A 51 21.46 31.01 -15.30
C ASP A 51 21.81 29.57 -15.73
N LEU A 52 22.90 29.00 -15.21
CA LEU A 52 23.29 27.61 -15.46
C LEU A 52 22.34 26.59 -14.78
N ARG A 53 21.76 26.95 -13.63
CA ARG A 53 20.84 26.10 -12.86
C ARG A 53 19.52 25.86 -13.59
N GLY A 54 19.00 26.86 -14.30
CA GLY A 54 17.67 26.82 -14.93
C GLY A 54 17.41 25.56 -15.78
N PRO A 55 18.25 25.26 -16.80
CA PRO A 55 18.08 24.06 -17.61
C PRO A 55 18.20 22.75 -16.82
N VAL A 56 19.02 22.71 -15.77
CA VAL A 56 19.22 21.51 -14.93
C VAL A 56 17.97 21.19 -14.11
N ILE A 57 17.23 22.21 -13.64
CA ILE A 57 15.94 22.02 -12.95
C ILE A 57 14.94 21.31 -13.86
N SER A 58 14.84 21.73 -15.13
CA SER A 58 13.95 21.10 -16.10
C SER A 58 14.32 19.63 -16.35
N ILE A 59 15.60 19.26 -16.33
CA ILE A 59 16.03 17.85 -16.44
C ILE A 59 15.59 17.04 -15.20
N ALA A 60 15.59 17.67 -14.02
CA ALA A 60 15.21 17.04 -12.76
C ALA A 60 13.69 16.90 -12.55
N ASP A 61 12.86 17.45 -13.44
CA ASP A 61 11.41 17.34 -13.40
C ASP A 61 10.92 16.28 -14.39
N PRO A 62 10.47 15.10 -13.92
CA PRO A 62 9.99 14.04 -14.81
C PRO A 62 8.70 14.38 -15.57
N GLN A 63 7.99 15.45 -15.18
CA GLN A 63 6.80 15.95 -15.90
C GLN A 63 7.16 16.97 -16.98
N ASP A 64 8.39 17.49 -16.97
CA ASP A 64 8.86 18.47 -17.94
C ASP A 64 9.39 17.77 -19.20
N THR A 65 8.62 17.87 -20.29
CA THR A 65 8.97 17.26 -21.59
C THR A 65 9.70 18.23 -22.53
N THR A 66 10.08 19.42 -22.03
CA THR A 66 10.64 20.49 -22.87
C THR A 66 12.07 20.22 -23.32
N ILE A 67 12.83 19.39 -22.62
CA ILE A 67 14.20 19.03 -22.98
C ILE A 67 14.21 17.63 -23.60
N ALA A 68 14.64 17.55 -24.87
CA ALA A 68 14.91 16.26 -25.49
C ALA A 68 16.06 15.57 -24.74
N LYS A 69 15.90 14.27 -24.42
CA LYS A 69 16.91 13.45 -23.69
C LYS A 69 18.32 13.52 -24.29
N THR A 70 18.48 13.92 -25.55
CA THR A 70 19.76 14.05 -26.25
C THR A 70 20.54 15.32 -25.97
N ASP A 71 19.94 16.36 -25.35
CA ASP A 71 20.56 17.68 -25.17
C ASP A 71 20.86 18.00 -23.68
N VAL A 72 20.86 16.99 -22.81
CA VAL A 72 20.98 17.16 -21.35
C VAL A 72 22.44 17.21 -20.85
N GLU A 73 23.40 16.72 -21.63
CA GLU A 73 24.81 16.58 -21.20
C GLU A 73 25.49 17.94 -20.98
N GLN A 74 25.34 18.87 -21.92
CA GLN A 74 26.02 20.17 -21.86
C GLN A 74 25.58 21.00 -20.64
N PRO A 75 24.26 21.18 -20.35
CA PRO A 75 23.84 21.94 -19.17
C PRO A 75 24.33 21.36 -17.85
N LEU A 76 24.37 20.02 -17.72
CA LEU A 76 24.92 19.36 -16.53
C LEU A 76 26.41 19.63 -16.39
N ASN A 77 27.16 19.47 -17.48
CA ASN A 77 28.61 19.67 -17.46
C ASN A 77 28.98 21.12 -17.15
N ASP A 78 28.24 22.07 -17.72
CA ASP A 78 28.47 23.50 -17.47
C ASP A 78 28.25 23.85 -15.99
N LEU A 79 27.13 23.43 -15.40
CA LEU A 79 26.86 23.66 -13.99
C LEU A 79 27.85 22.91 -13.09
N PHE A 80 28.15 21.65 -13.40
CA PHE A 80 29.09 20.84 -12.62
C PHE A 80 30.50 21.44 -12.61
N THR A 81 30.98 21.91 -13.76
CA THR A 81 32.28 22.56 -13.89
C THR A 81 32.31 23.88 -13.12
N ALA A 82 31.24 24.68 -13.22
CA ALA A 82 31.11 25.94 -12.48
C ALA A 82 31.16 25.71 -10.95
N LEU A 83 30.44 24.69 -10.45
CA LEU A 83 30.41 24.37 -9.02
C LEU A 83 31.74 23.83 -8.50
N LYS A 84 32.46 23.01 -9.29
CA LYS A 84 33.83 22.56 -8.92
C LYS A 84 34.81 23.72 -8.80
N GLY A 85 34.64 24.77 -9.61
CA GLY A 85 35.44 26.01 -9.54
C GLY A 85 35.02 26.99 -8.44
N ALA A 86 33.85 26.80 -7.81
CA ALA A 86 33.24 27.78 -6.92
C ALA A 86 33.89 27.89 -5.54
N HIS A 87 34.86 27.03 -5.18
CA HIS A 87 35.57 27.12 -3.89
C HIS A 87 36.33 28.43 -3.65
N GLU A 88 36.60 29.20 -4.73
CA GLU A 88 37.24 30.52 -4.67
C GLU A 88 36.26 31.69 -4.97
N SER A 89 34.97 31.40 -5.13
CA SER A 89 33.95 32.37 -5.56
C SER A 89 33.31 33.15 -4.40
N SER A 90 32.77 34.32 -4.72
CA SER A 90 31.91 35.17 -3.90
C SER A 90 30.42 34.81 -3.97
N ALA A 91 30.06 33.69 -4.61
CA ALA A 91 28.69 33.21 -4.71
C ALA A 91 28.09 32.85 -3.32
N SER A 92 26.79 33.02 -3.18
CA SER A 92 26.03 32.66 -1.97
C SER A 92 26.15 31.16 -1.68
N PRO A 93 26.57 30.76 -0.47
CA PRO A 93 26.63 29.36 -0.07
C PRO A 93 25.29 28.63 -0.24
N GLU A 94 24.18 29.31 0.02
CA GLU A 94 22.82 28.76 -0.11
C GLU A 94 22.48 28.46 -1.58
N LEU A 95 22.86 29.36 -2.50
CA LEU A 95 22.67 29.12 -3.93
C LEU A 95 23.56 27.98 -4.44
N VAL A 96 24.80 27.90 -3.96
CA VAL A 96 25.72 26.78 -4.29
C VAL A 96 25.15 25.44 -3.81
N ASP A 97 24.65 25.36 -2.58
CA ASP A 97 24.02 24.15 -2.04
C ASP A 97 22.76 23.75 -2.83
N LEU A 98 21.95 24.72 -3.26
CA LEU A 98 20.79 24.48 -4.13
C LEU A 98 21.20 23.96 -5.51
N CYS A 99 22.22 24.56 -6.13
CA CYS A 99 22.73 24.11 -7.41
C CYS A 99 23.26 22.67 -7.33
N TRP A 100 23.98 22.31 -6.27
CA TRP A 100 24.41 20.93 -6.03
C TRP A 100 23.22 19.98 -5.89
N HIS A 101 22.15 20.39 -5.19
CA HIS A 101 20.96 19.57 -5.03
C HIS A 101 20.25 19.30 -6.35
N ASP A 102 20.01 20.33 -7.16
CA ASP A 102 19.33 20.15 -8.45
C ASP A 102 20.19 19.37 -9.45
N LEU A 103 21.50 19.59 -9.44
CA LEU A 103 22.44 18.81 -10.23
C LEU A 103 22.40 17.33 -9.84
N THR A 104 22.33 17.03 -8.53
CA THR A 104 22.19 15.66 -8.03
C THR A 104 20.88 15.03 -8.47
N ARG A 105 19.77 15.78 -8.38
CA ARG A 105 18.44 15.29 -8.80
C ARG A 105 18.38 15.01 -10.30
N ALA A 106 18.98 15.88 -11.12
CA ALA A 106 19.07 15.66 -12.55
C ALA A 106 19.90 14.40 -12.86
N ALA A 107 21.05 14.23 -12.20
CA ALA A 107 21.85 13.01 -12.33
C ALA A 107 21.09 11.76 -11.89
N ASN A 108 20.33 11.82 -10.79
CA ASN A 108 19.49 10.72 -10.30
C ASN A 108 18.40 10.34 -11.33
N THR A 109 17.80 11.34 -11.99
CA THR A 109 16.82 11.13 -13.07
C THR A 109 17.45 10.39 -14.26
N ILE A 110 18.67 10.78 -14.65
CA ILE A 110 19.40 10.16 -15.77
C ILE A 110 19.77 8.71 -15.49
N VAL A 111 20.32 8.41 -14.31
CA VAL A 111 20.74 7.03 -13.98
C VAL A 111 19.57 6.08 -13.75
N ARG A 112 18.35 6.60 -13.60
CA ARG A 112 17.10 5.83 -13.54
C ARG A 112 16.43 5.62 -14.89
N ASP A 113 16.90 6.30 -15.95
CA ASP A 113 16.36 6.12 -17.29
C ASP A 113 16.87 4.81 -17.90
N ASP A 114 16.03 3.78 -17.89
CA ASP A 114 16.32 2.45 -18.44
C ASP A 114 16.52 2.46 -19.96
N GLU A 115 16.06 3.49 -20.68
CA GLU A 115 16.26 3.62 -22.14
C GLU A 115 17.66 4.14 -22.49
N LEU A 116 18.31 4.85 -21.56
CA LEU A 116 19.68 5.33 -21.74
C LEU A 116 20.66 4.15 -21.65
N SER A 117 21.74 4.16 -22.43
CA SER A 117 22.81 3.17 -22.24
C SER A 117 23.78 3.63 -21.14
N SER A 118 24.25 2.69 -20.31
CA SER A 118 25.28 2.94 -19.29
C SER A 118 26.63 3.35 -19.88
N ASP A 119 26.86 3.11 -21.18
CA ASP A 119 28.13 3.41 -21.86
C ASP A 119 28.14 4.82 -22.49
N THR A 120 27.15 5.65 -22.16
CA THR A 120 27.04 7.01 -22.69
C THR A 120 27.81 8.01 -21.84
N ALA A 121 28.38 9.05 -22.47
CA ALA A 121 29.04 10.15 -21.76
C ALA A 121 28.09 10.85 -20.76
N CYS A 122 26.80 10.95 -21.09
CA CYS A 122 25.78 11.46 -20.18
C CYS A 122 25.61 10.61 -18.91
N PHE A 123 25.61 9.28 -19.04
CA PHE A 123 25.56 8.38 -17.88
C PHE A 123 26.84 8.48 -17.04
N GLU A 124 28.02 8.52 -17.67
CA GLU A 124 29.30 8.72 -16.98
C GLU A 124 29.34 10.05 -16.23
N LEU A 125 28.89 11.14 -16.85
CA LEU A 125 28.79 12.45 -16.20
C LEU A 125 27.83 12.42 -15.01
N ALA A 126 26.66 11.78 -15.15
CA ALA A 126 25.71 11.63 -14.06
C ALA A 126 26.30 10.83 -12.88
N ARG A 127 27.03 9.74 -13.17
CA ARG A 127 27.78 9.00 -12.15
C ARG A 127 28.80 9.89 -11.44
N ASP A 128 29.60 10.64 -12.18
CA ASP A 128 30.65 11.49 -11.61
C ASP A 128 30.07 12.62 -10.75
N ILE A 129 28.91 13.16 -11.12
CA ILE A 129 28.14 14.10 -10.30
C ILE A 129 27.72 13.43 -8.99
N LEU A 130 27.09 12.24 -9.04
CA LEU A 130 26.63 11.51 -7.86
C LEU A 130 27.77 11.16 -6.90
N LEU A 131 28.93 10.76 -7.44
CA LEU A 131 30.14 10.51 -6.64
C LEU A 131 30.65 11.79 -5.97
N ALA A 132 30.64 12.93 -6.67
CA ALA A 132 31.04 14.20 -6.10
C ALA A 132 30.09 14.67 -4.98
N THR A 133 28.79 14.41 -5.12
CA THR A 133 27.76 14.84 -4.16
C THR A 133 27.57 13.87 -3.00
N ALA A 134 28.08 12.64 -3.09
CA ALA A 134 28.13 11.67 -2.00
C ALA A 134 28.91 12.15 -0.77
N VAL A 135 29.84 13.10 -0.95
CA VAL A 135 30.63 13.70 0.15
C VAL A 135 30.19 15.12 0.49
N HIS A 136 29.06 15.58 -0.05
CA HIS A 136 28.55 16.93 0.19
C HIS A 136 28.26 17.18 1.68
N ARG A 137 28.35 18.42 2.18
CA ARG A 137 28.11 18.71 3.61
C ARG A 137 26.65 18.53 4.06
N LEU A 138 25.71 18.58 3.12
CA LEU A 138 24.27 18.44 3.37
C LEU A 138 23.73 17.07 2.98
N PRO A 139 22.81 16.49 3.77
CA PRO A 139 22.18 17.09 4.95
C PRO A 139 23.12 17.14 6.17
N GLU A 140 22.89 18.05 7.10
CA GLU A 140 23.63 18.08 8.36
C GLU A 140 23.26 16.87 9.22
N THR A 141 24.20 16.39 10.04
CA THR A 141 23.96 15.27 10.95
C THR A 141 22.78 15.56 11.89
N ARG A 142 21.80 14.66 11.89
CA ARG A 142 20.69 14.68 12.85
C ARG A 142 21.06 13.91 14.11
N THR A 143 20.88 14.53 15.28
CA THR A 143 21.19 13.90 16.58
C THR A 143 20.07 13.01 17.11
N ASP A 144 18.81 13.23 16.68
CA ASP A 144 17.65 12.45 17.10
C ASP A 144 16.81 12.01 15.87
N PRO A 145 16.70 10.69 15.60
CA PRO A 145 15.92 10.18 14.49
C PRO A 145 14.41 10.29 14.71
N ALA A 146 13.88 10.55 15.91
CA ALA A 146 12.44 10.47 16.20
C ALA A 146 11.57 11.36 15.28
N SER A 147 12.05 12.57 14.96
CA SER A 147 11.39 13.46 14.00
C SER A 147 11.35 12.89 12.58
N PHE A 148 12.43 12.22 12.17
CA PHE A 148 12.54 11.54 10.89
C PHE A 148 11.65 10.28 10.87
N ASP A 149 11.71 9.46 11.91
CA ASP A 149 10.93 8.23 12.05
C ASP A 149 9.41 8.50 12.01
N SER A 150 8.99 9.68 12.49
CA SER A 150 7.59 10.10 12.44
C SER A 150 7.13 10.53 11.04
N ALA A 151 7.94 11.32 10.35
CA ALA A 151 7.50 12.07 9.16
C ALA A 151 8.12 11.59 7.85
N GLN A 152 9.19 10.78 7.91
CA GLN A 152 10.01 10.32 6.80
C GLN A 152 10.34 11.44 5.79
N SER A 153 10.61 12.62 6.32
CA SER A 153 10.89 13.82 5.56
C SER A 153 12.16 14.51 6.05
N TRP A 154 12.81 15.21 5.13
CA TRP A 154 14.05 15.92 5.39
C TRP A 154 14.05 17.27 4.67
N SER A 155 14.89 18.16 5.19
CA SER A 155 15.08 19.48 4.61
C SER A 155 15.85 19.37 3.29
N VAL A 156 15.45 20.18 2.33
CA VAL A 156 16.17 20.43 1.08
C VAL A 156 17.01 21.71 1.28
N PRO A 157 18.24 21.80 0.75
CA PRO A 157 18.94 20.82 -0.10
C PRO A 157 19.55 19.62 0.64
N ALA A 158 19.49 18.44 0.03
CA ALA A 158 20.09 17.20 0.57
C ALA A 158 20.86 16.36 -0.48
N PRO A 159 21.94 16.89 -1.08
CA PRO A 159 22.67 16.20 -2.15
C PRO A 159 23.20 14.82 -1.77
N ARG A 160 23.72 14.61 -0.54
CA ARG A 160 24.20 13.26 -0.14
C ARG A 160 23.08 12.22 -0.13
N ALA A 161 21.89 12.58 0.37
CA ALA A 161 20.76 11.66 0.44
C ALA A 161 20.27 11.28 -0.96
N GLU A 162 20.15 12.25 -1.87
CA GLU A 162 19.83 11.99 -3.28
C GLU A 162 20.89 11.13 -3.97
N SER A 163 22.17 11.36 -3.65
CA SER A 163 23.30 10.59 -4.20
C SER A 163 23.26 9.13 -3.78
N ALA A 164 22.86 8.84 -2.54
CA ALA A 164 22.75 7.48 -2.03
C ALA A 164 21.84 6.59 -2.89
N GLY A 165 20.62 7.08 -3.19
CA GLY A 165 19.69 6.37 -4.07
C GLY A 165 20.18 6.29 -5.52
N GLY A 166 20.80 7.36 -6.03
CA GLY A 166 21.34 7.40 -7.39
C GLY A 166 22.50 6.43 -7.61
N LEU A 167 23.44 6.32 -6.67
CA LEU A 167 24.58 5.41 -6.76
C LEU A 167 24.16 3.93 -6.76
N LEU A 168 23.09 3.58 -6.04
CA LEU A 168 22.50 2.23 -6.12
C LEU A 168 21.91 1.95 -7.51
N CYS A 169 21.34 2.96 -8.18
CA CYS A 169 20.88 2.85 -9.56
C CYS A 169 22.07 2.65 -10.52
N VAL A 170 23.16 3.41 -10.36
CA VAL A 170 24.41 3.23 -11.11
C VAL A 170 24.92 1.80 -10.94
N ALA A 171 25.05 1.33 -9.70
CA ALA A 171 25.54 0.00 -9.38
C ALA A 171 24.67 -1.14 -9.96
N SER A 172 23.37 -0.90 -10.18
CA SER A 172 22.50 -1.91 -10.80
C SER A 172 22.75 -2.06 -12.31
N ARG A 173 23.36 -1.05 -12.94
CA ARG A 173 23.57 -0.94 -14.39
C ARG A 173 25.03 -1.16 -14.78
N GLU A 174 25.98 -0.81 -13.93
CA GLU A 174 27.41 -1.13 -14.12
C GLU A 174 27.69 -2.60 -13.79
N VAL A 175 28.21 -3.36 -14.75
CA VAL A 175 28.55 -4.79 -14.55
C VAL A 175 29.94 -5.09 -15.12
N PRO A 176 30.97 -5.32 -14.27
CA PRO A 176 30.95 -5.26 -12.81
C PRO A 176 30.78 -3.82 -12.30
N VAL A 177 30.24 -3.68 -11.07
CA VAL A 177 30.20 -2.38 -10.39
C VAL A 177 31.62 -1.92 -10.09
N SER A 178 31.90 -0.65 -10.31
CA SER A 178 33.20 -0.06 -9.96
C SER A 178 33.44 -0.04 -8.44
N ASP A 179 34.70 -0.24 -8.03
CA ASP A 179 35.11 -0.17 -6.62
C ASP A 179 34.85 1.22 -6.01
N GLU A 180 34.90 2.27 -6.84
CA GLU A 180 34.60 3.64 -6.44
C GLU A 180 33.13 3.82 -6.06
N VAL A 181 32.20 3.33 -6.90
CA VAL A 181 30.75 3.37 -6.61
C VAL A 181 30.42 2.51 -5.39
N LEU A 182 30.94 1.29 -5.31
CA LEU A 182 30.72 0.44 -4.13
C LEU A 182 31.31 1.05 -2.85
N GLY A 183 32.50 1.67 -2.94
CA GLY A 183 33.13 2.37 -1.83
C GLY A 183 32.27 3.54 -1.33
N ALA A 184 31.70 4.33 -2.23
CA ALA A 184 30.79 5.42 -1.88
C ALA A 184 29.49 4.89 -1.23
N ILE A 185 28.90 3.82 -1.76
CA ILE A 185 27.71 3.18 -1.16
C ILE A 185 27.99 2.69 0.26
N ASN A 186 29.14 2.03 0.50
CA ASN A 186 29.53 1.56 1.84
C ASN A 186 29.77 2.70 2.83
N VAL A 187 30.24 3.86 2.37
CA VAL A 187 30.38 5.05 3.25
C VAL A 187 29.01 5.62 3.59
N LEU A 188 28.11 5.70 2.60
CA LEU A 188 26.76 6.27 2.77
C LEU A 188 25.83 5.36 3.60
N SER A 189 26.04 4.04 3.59
CA SER A 189 25.25 3.10 4.42
C SER A 189 25.47 3.33 5.92
N ALA A 190 26.62 3.87 6.31
CA ALA A 190 26.99 4.24 7.67
C ALA A 190 26.95 5.77 7.91
N ASP A 191 26.35 6.55 6.99
CA ASP A 191 26.28 8.01 7.12
C ASP A 191 25.59 8.40 8.44
N PRO A 192 26.06 9.43 9.16
CA PRO A 192 25.45 9.84 10.42
C PRO A 192 23.99 10.31 10.27
N SER A 193 23.57 10.79 9.10
CA SER A 193 22.20 11.24 8.83
C SER A 193 21.26 10.08 8.47
N PRO A 194 20.11 9.93 9.17
CA PRO A 194 19.18 8.84 8.90
C PRO A 194 18.54 8.94 7.52
N GLU A 195 18.31 10.14 6.98
CA GLU A 195 17.79 10.31 5.62
C GLU A 195 18.71 9.76 4.52
N VAL A 196 20.04 9.76 4.74
CA VAL A 196 20.99 9.17 3.79
C VAL A 196 20.94 7.65 3.86
N ARG A 197 21.01 7.09 5.07
CA ARG A 197 20.90 5.63 5.29
C ARG A 197 19.55 5.08 4.83
N PHE A 198 18.48 5.87 4.98
CA PHE A 198 17.15 5.54 4.49
C PHE A 198 17.14 5.32 2.97
N GLU A 199 17.76 6.23 2.21
CA GLU A 199 17.86 6.10 0.75
C GLU A 199 18.70 4.88 0.34
N ILE A 200 19.76 4.55 1.10
CA ILE A 200 20.48 3.29 0.91
C ILE A 200 19.56 2.08 1.15
N ALA A 201 18.90 2.00 2.30
CA ALA A 201 18.05 0.87 2.68
C ALA A 201 16.94 0.63 1.65
N LYS A 202 16.26 1.70 1.22
CA LYS A 202 15.14 1.68 0.27
C LYS A 202 15.50 1.08 -1.09
N TYR A 203 16.72 1.31 -1.58
CA TYR A 203 17.16 0.89 -2.92
C TYR A 203 18.14 -0.29 -2.90
N LEU A 204 18.44 -0.86 -1.74
CA LEU A 204 19.47 -1.89 -1.57
C LEU A 204 19.23 -3.14 -2.45
N PHE A 205 17.97 -3.47 -2.75
CA PHE A 205 17.59 -4.58 -3.65
C PHE A 205 18.17 -4.45 -5.07
N LEU A 206 18.58 -3.26 -5.49
CA LEU A 206 19.25 -3.00 -6.77
C LEU A 206 20.62 -3.68 -6.87
N LEU A 207 21.26 -3.99 -5.74
CA LEU A 207 22.53 -4.72 -5.67
C LEU A 207 22.38 -6.25 -5.81
N ARG A 208 21.21 -6.78 -6.20
CA ARG A 208 20.99 -8.23 -6.37
C ARG A 208 22.04 -8.93 -7.28
N ARG A 209 22.62 -8.20 -8.23
CA ARG A 209 23.70 -8.70 -9.12
C ARG A 209 25.08 -8.74 -8.45
N SER A 210 25.22 -8.04 -7.34
CA SER A 210 26.37 -7.98 -6.44
C SER A 210 25.96 -8.49 -5.06
N ALA A 211 25.38 -9.70 -5.02
CA ALA A 211 24.67 -10.23 -3.85
C ALA A 211 25.49 -10.20 -2.56
N ASP A 212 26.80 -10.45 -2.62
CA ASP A 212 27.68 -10.41 -1.43
C ASP A 212 27.74 -9.01 -0.81
N ALA A 213 27.86 -7.96 -1.64
CA ALA A 213 27.84 -6.57 -1.18
C ALA A 213 26.45 -6.19 -0.62
N MET A 214 25.38 -6.62 -1.29
CA MET A 214 24.01 -6.42 -0.83
C MET A 214 23.79 -7.01 0.57
N TRP A 215 24.17 -8.28 0.77
CA TRP A 215 23.99 -8.97 2.04
C TRP A 215 24.89 -8.40 3.14
N HIS A 216 26.11 -7.99 2.81
CA HIS A 216 26.99 -7.31 3.76
C HIS A 216 26.33 -6.03 4.30
N LEU A 217 25.79 -5.19 3.41
CA LEU A 217 25.09 -3.96 3.80
C LEU A 217 23.83 -4.24 4.63
N ILE A 218 23.04 -5.27 4.28
CA ILE A 218 21.88 -5.69 5.09
C ILE A 218 22.32 -6.05 6.52
N ASP A 219 23.39 -6.81 6.65
CA ASP A 219 23.90 -7.26 7.94
C ASP A 219 24.41 -6.10 8.81
N GLU A 220 24.93 -5.02 8.20
CA GLU A 220 25.33 -3.81 8.91
C GLU A 220 24.13 -2.92 9.30
N MET A 221 23.13 -2.83 8.43
CA MET A 221 21.98 -1.92 8.62
C MET A 221 20.86 -2.48 9.50
N LYS A 222 20.83 -3.79 9.78
CA LYS A 222 19.76 -4.41 10.59
C LYS A 222 19.71 -3.91 12.04
N ASP A 223 20.80 -3.34 12.54
CA ASP A 223 20.93 -2.77 13.88
C ASP A 223 20.83 -1.23 13.88
N ASP A 224 20.29 -0.62 12.82
CA ASP A 224 20.11 0.84 12.74
C ASP A 224 19.20 1.37 13.86
N ILE A 225 19.56 2.55 14.38
CA ILE A 225 18.78 3.23 15.42
C ILE A 225 17.47 3.84 14.90
N SER A 226 17.37 4.12 13.60
CA SER A 226 16.19 4.72 12.97
C SER A 226 15.21 3.64 12.52
N THR A 227 14.01 3.67 13.09
CA THR A 227 12.94 2.73 12.72
C THR A 227 12.48 2.93 11.28
N ALA A 228 12.57 4.15 10.72
CA ALA A 228 12.27 4.40 9.31
C ALA A 228 13.28 3.72 8.37
N VAL A 229 14.57 3.69 8.73
CA VAL A 229 15.60 2.96 7.98
C VAL A 229 15.32 1.46 8.02
N LEU A 230 15.09 0.89 9.21
CA LEU A 230 14.76 -0.53 9.37
C LEU A 230 13.49 -0.93 8.61
N SER A 231 12.47 -0.06 8.62
CA SER A 231 11.20 -0.30 7.93
C SER A 231 11.37 -0.34 6.40
N ASN A 232 12.25 0.50 5.86
CA ASN A 232 12.60 0.46 4.44
C ASN A 232 13.52 -0.71 4.09
N LEU A 233 14.40 -1.12 5.00
CA LEU A 233 15.21 -2.32 4.85
C LEU A 233 14.33 -3.57 4.70
N ALA A 234 13.28 -3.72 5.53
CA ALA A 234 12.31 -4.81 5.40
C ALA A 234 11.61 -4.82 4.03
N SER A 235 11.23 -3.63 3.54
CA SER A 235 10.59 -3.48 2.22
C SER A 235 11.56 -3.83 1.07
N ALA A 236 12.81 -3.40 1.16
CA ALA A 236 13.83 -3.72 0.16
C ALA A 236 14.22 -5.20 0.17
N LEU A 237 14.31 -5.82 1.34
CA LEU A 237 14.53 -7.26 1.49
C LEU A 237 13.47 -8.07 0.74
N SER A 238 12.19 -7.74 0.92
CA SER A 238 11.09 -8.39 0.19
C SER A 238 11.26 -8.28 -1.33
N ARG A 239 11.65 -7.11 -1.83
CA ARG A 239 11.91 -6.88 -3.26
C ARG A 239 13.17 -7.58 -3.80
N ALA A 240 14.11 -7.92 -2.92
CA ALA A 240 15.33 -8.66 -3.26
C ALA A 240 15.12 -10.18 -3.27
N ALA A 241 13.91 -10.65 -2.94
CA ALA A 241 13.59 -12.06 -2.93
C ALA A 241 13.68 -12.67 -4.34
N SER A 242 14.20 -13.88 -4.37
CA SER A 242 14.38 -14.74 -5.52
C SER A 242 14.22 -16.19 -5.07
N PRO A 243 13.89 -17.14 -5.96
CA PRO A 243 13.72 -18.54 -5.58
C PRO A 243 14.89 -19.14 -4.78
N GLU A 244 16.11 -18.61 -4.96
CA GLU A 244 17.33 -19.09 -4.30
C GLU A 244 17.55 -18.53 -2.89
N ASN A 245 16.94 -17.38 -2.55
CA ASN A 245 17.21 -16.68 -1.30
C ASN A 245 15.94 -16.32 -0.49
N THR A 246 14.74 -16.67 -0.96
CA THR A 246 13.46 -16.37 -0.30
C THR A 246 13.47 -16.67 1.21
N GLU A 247 13.94 -17.85 1.62
CA GLU A 247 13.98 -18.24 3.03
C GLU A 247 14.98 -17.41 3.86
N ARG A 248 16.09 -17.01 3.26
CA ARG A 248 17.07 -16.10 3.89
C ARG A 248 16.48 -14.71 4.07
N VAL A 249 15.77 -14.22 3.06
CA VAL A 249 15.04 -12.94 3.11
C VAL A 249 13.97 -13.00 4.21
N ALA A 250 13.14 -14.05 4.24
CA ALA A 250 12.11 -14.24 5.27
C ALA A 250 12.71 -14.25 6.68
N THR A 251 13.85 -14.94 6.85
CA THR A 251 14.61 -14.96 8.12
C THR A 251 15.05 -13.57 8.54
N ALA A 252 15.65 -12.79 7.63
CA ALA A 252 16.10 -11.43 7.94
C ALA A 252 14.93 -10.50 8.32
N ILE A 253 13.78 -10.61 7.64
CA ILE A 253 12.61 -9.80 7.94
C ILE A 253 11.96 -10.21 9.27
N ARG A 254 11.94 -11.51 9.59
CA ARG A 254 11.51 -11.98 10.91
C ARG A 254 12.41 -11.42 12.02
N ASP A 255 13.73 -11.42 11.82
CA ASP A 255 14.66 -10.88 12.82
C ASP A 255 14.45 -9.37 13.02
N LEU A 256 14.16 -8.61 11.95
CA LEU A 256 13.74 -7.20 12.03
C LEU A 256 12.40 -7.02 12.77
N LEU A 257 11.43 -7.92 12.55
CA LEU A 257 10.15 -7.91 13.26
C LEU A 257 10.35 -8.13 14.77
N GLU A 258 11.14 -9.13 15.16
CA GLU A 258 11.46 -9.38 16.57
C GLU A 258 12.23 -8.22 17.20
N HIS A 259 13.16 -7.61 16.46
CA HIS A 259 13.81 -6.38 16.90
C HIS A 259 12.78 -5.27 17.15
N GLY A 260 11.86 -5.04 16.20
CA GLY A 260 10.77 -4.07 16.34
C GLY A 260 9.86 -4.31 17.54
N HIS A 261 9.59 -5.57 17.92
CA HIS A 261 8.87 -5.91 19.15
C HIS A 261 9.67 -5.64 20.43
N SER A 262 11.00 -5.73 20.37
CA SER A 262 11.88 -5.49 21.51
C SER A 262 12.08 -4.00 21.83
N LEU A 263 11.82 -3.13 20.85
CA LEU A 263 11.92 -1.68 21.01
C LEU A 263 10.82 -1.13 21.91
N ALA A 264 11.16 -0.12 22.70
CA ALA A 264 10.14 0.67 23.41
C ALA A 264 9.24 1.36 22.39
N VAL A 265 7.95 1.48 22.69
CA VAL A 265 7.00 2.19 21.83
C VAL A 265 7.48 3.62 21.59
N SER A 266 7.90 3.88 20.36
CA SER A 266 8.42 5.17 19.88
C SER A 266 7.91 5.43 18.45
N PRO A 267 8.05 6.67 17.93
CA PRO A 267 7.68 6.94 16.55
C PRO A 267 8.30 5.94 15.57
N GLY A 268 7.51 5.50 14.59
CA GLY A 268 7.93 4.57 13.54
C GLY A 268 7.98 3.07 13.93
N THR A 269 7.92 2.71 15.22
CA THR A 269 7.95 1.28 15.65
C THR A 269 6.76 0.46 15.11
N GLU A 270 5.55 1.02 15.12
CA GLU A 270 4.36 0.40 14.52
C GLU A 270 4.52 0.23 13.00
N GLN A 271 5.02 1.26 12.31
CA GLN A 271 5.28 1.21 10.87
C GLN A 271 6.34 0.16 10.50
N LEU A 272 7.36 -0.03 11.33
CA LEU A 272 8.34 -1.10 11.18
C LEU A 272 7.66 -2.47 11.27
N ARG A 273 6.89 -2.74 12.34
CA ARG A 273 6.20 -4.03 12.50
C ARG A 273 5.23 -4.32 11.36
N ASN A 274 4.42 -3.32 10.98
CA ASN A 274 3.49 -3.39 9.85
C ASN A 274 4.21 -3.76 8.54
N ASN A 275 5.31 -3.08 8.22
CA ASN A 275 6.06 -3.36 7.00
C ASN A 275 6.75 -4.73 7.02
N CYS A 276 7.27 -5.17 8.16
CA CYS A 276 7.80 -6.53 8.30
C CYS A 276 6.71 -7.60 8.09
N MET A 277 5.54 -7.44 8.71
CA MET A 277 4.41 -8.34 8.54
C MET A 277 3.93 -8.37 7.08
N LEU A 278 3.86 -7.20 6.42
CA LEU A 278 3.43 -7.08 5.03
C LEU A 278 4.43 -7.79 4.11
N ALA A 279 5.72 -7.60 4.36
CA ALA A 279 6.77 -8.25 3.61
C ALA A 279 6.77 -9.77 3.79
N LEU A 280 6.56 -10.28 5.02
CA LEU A 280 6.44 -11.72 5.27
C LEU A 280 5.19 -12.30 4.58
N ALA A 281 4.04 -11.62 4.67
CA ALA A 281 2.84 -12.03 3.96
C ALA A 281 3.06 -12.08 2.44
N ALA A 282 3.80 -11.10 1.88
CA ALA A 282 4.19 -11.10 0.48
C ALA A 282 5.06 -12.31 0.11
N LEU A 283 6.08 -12.63 0.91
CA LEU A 283 6.95 -13.80 0.68
C LEU A 283 6.20 -15.12 0.78
N TYR A 284 5.23 -15.22 1.70
CA TYR A 284 4.36 -16.39 1.76
C TYR A 284 3.50 -16.51 0.50
N ILE A 285 2.72 -15.48 0.18
CA ILE A 285 1.72 -15.53 -0.90
C ILE A 285 2.38 -15.66 -2.27
N TRP A 286 3.38 -14.84 -2.56
CA TRP A 286 3.99 -14.72 -3.89
C TRP A 286 5.17 -15.66 -4.12
N HIS A 287 5.89 -16.04 -3.06
CA HIS A 287 7.12 -16.82 -3.17
C HIS A 287 7.09 -18.17 -2.46
N ASP A 288 5.95 -18.57 -1.89
CA ASP A 288 5.77 -19.87 -1.21
C ASP A 288 6.78 -20.12 -0.08
N SER A 289 7.16 -19.06 0.64
CA SER A 289 8.11 -19.19 1.74
C SER A 289 7.49 -19.92 2.93
N GLU A 290 8.12 -21.01 3.37
CA GLU A 290 7.69 -21.80 4.52
C GLU A 290 7.93 -21.02 5.82
N MET A 291 9.10 -20.39 5.97
CA MET A 291 9.40 -19.53 7.12
C MET A 291 8.41 -18.38 7.24
N ALA A 292 8.13 -17.68 6.13
CA ALA A 292 7.21 -16.55 6.18
C ALA A 292 5.78 -17.01 6.50
N ARG A 293 5.37 -18.17 5.97
CA ARG A 293 4.09 -18.81 6.32
C ARG A 293 3.99 -19.07 7.81
N GLU A 294 4.97 -19.75 8.40
CA GLU A 294 4.93 -20.09 9.84
C GLU A 294 4.78 -18.84 10.71
N VAL A 295 5.61 -17.82 10.47
CA VAL A 295 5.59 -16.57 11.24
C VAL A 295 4.26 -15.83 11.08
N VAL A 296 3.78 -15.68 9.84
CA VAL A 296 2.54 -14.94 9.57
C VAL A 296 1.34 -15.64 10.20
N LEU A 297 1.20 -16.97 10.00
CA LEU A 297 0.06 -17.70 10.54
C LEU A 297 0.09 -17.75 12.09
N GLU A 298 1.27 -17.89 12.70
CA GLU A 298 1.42 -17.79 14.16
C GLU A 298 0.96 -16.42 14.67
N ARG A 299 1.49 -15.34 14.08
CA ARG A 299 1.22 -13.96 14.55
C ARG A 299 -0.24 -13.58 14.41
N VAL A 300 -0.89 -13.91 13.29
CA VAL A 300 -2.33 -13.67 13.10
C VAL A 300 -3.13 -14.39 14.19
N SER A 301 -2.78 -15.65 14.47
CA SER A 301 -3.50 -16.45 15.47
C SER A 301 -3.26 -15.95 16.91
N SER A 302 -2.05 -15.47 17.23
CA SER A 302 -1.66 -15.12 18.59
C SER A 302 -1.93 -13.68 18.99
N SER A 303 -1.94 -12.75 18.02
CA SER A 303 -1.81 -11.31 18.32
C SER A 303 -2.95 -10.44 17.81
N THR A 304 -3.88 -10.97 17.00
CA THR A 304 -4.99 -10.16 16.43
C THR A 304 -5.86 -9.51 17.51
N GLU A 305 -6.12 -10.18 18.65
CA GLU A 305 -6.88 -9.57 19.75
C GLU A 305 -6.10 -8.44 20.45
N SER A 306 -4.80 -8.64 20.68
CA SER A 306 -4.00 -7.71 21.49
C SER A 306 -3.47 -6.52 20.71
N ALA A 307 -3.12 -6.71 19.44
CA ALA A 307 -2.45 -5.76 18.57
C ALA A 307 -3.02 -5.81 17.13
N PRO A 308 -4.33 -5.56 16.94
CA PRO A 308 -4.94 -5.56 15.60
C PRO A 308 -4.32 -4.53 14.64
N GLU A 309 -3.71 -3.47 15.15
CA GLU A 309 -3.00 -2.45 14.37
C GLU A 309 -1.84 -3.01 13.53
N ASP A 310 -1.18 -4.08 14.00
CA ASP A 310 -0.05 -4.72 13.30
C ASP A 310 -0.49 -5.40 11.98
N PHE A 311 -1.81 -5.50 11.75
CA PHE A 311 -2.41 -6.15 10.58
C PHE A 311 -3.20 -5.19 9.68
N ALA A 312 -3.23 -3.90 10.00
CA ALA A 312 -4.10 -2.92 9.35
C ALA A 312 -3.86 -2.79 7.84
N GLN A 313 -2.67 -3.14 7.35
CA GLN A 313 -2.29 -3.02 5.93
C GLN A 313 -2.29 -4.35 5.17
N MET A 314 -2.64 -5.47 5.82
CA MET A 314 -2.51 -6.80 5.21
C MET A 314 -3.49 -7.05 4.07
N SER A 315 -4.66 -6.41 4.03
CA SER A 315 -5.61 -6.54 2.93
C SER A 315 -4.98 -6.18 1.57
N ARG A 316 -4.10 -5.17 1.54
CA ARG A 316 -3.43 -4.73 0.30
C ARG A 316 -2.67 -5.83 -0.43
N ILE A 317 -2.10 -6.82 0.28
CA ILE A 317 -1.29 -7.87 -0.34
C ILE A 317 -2.15 -8.95 -1.02
N THR A 318 -3.39 -9.16 -0.56
CA THR A 318 -4.25 -10.24 -1.04
C THR A 318 -5.06 -9.84 -2.26
N ARG A 319 -5.39 -8.55 -2.39
CA ARG A 319 -6.13 -8.00 -3.55
C ARG A 319 -5.51 -8.39 -4.88
N ASP A 320 -4.23 -8.05 -5.09
CA ASP A 320 -3.54 -8.33 -6.35
C ASP A 320 -3.37 -9.84 -6.58
N ALA A 321 -3.21 -10.59 -5.47
CA ALA A 321 -3.09 -12.04 -5.53
C ALA A 321 -4.39 -12.71 -5.98
N TYR A 322 -5.58 -12.21 -5.60
CA TYR A 322 -6.86 -12.75 -6.07
C TYR A 322 -7.08 -12.60 -7.58
N ALA A 323 -6.58 -11.49 -8.14
CA ALA A 323 -6.79 -11.14 -9.53
C ALA A 323 -5.90 -11.91 -10.52
N ILE A 324 -4.82 -12.56 -10.04
CA ILE A 324 -3.82 -13.17 -10.93
C ILE A 324 -4.39 -14.34 -11.76
N GLY A 325 -3.95 -14.42 -13.01
CA GLY A 325 -4.39 -15.41 -14.01
C GLY A 325 -5.63 -14.98 -14.79
N ASP A 326 -5.79 -15.51 -16.00
CA ASP A 326 -6.87 -15.17 -16.95
C ASP A 326 -8.19 -15.93 -16.73
N GLY A 327 -8.20 -16.92 -15.84
CA GLY A 327 -9.38 -17.70 -15.45
C GLY A 327 -9.72 -18.86 -16.38
N THR A 328 -8.92 -19.06 -17.42
CA THR A 328 -9.13 -20.08 -18.47
C THR A 328 -7.90 -20.96 -18.72
N SER A 329 -6.70 -20.42 -18.53
CA SER A 329 -5.40 -21.02 -18.86
C SER A 329 -4.41 -20.98 -17.69
N ASP A 330 -4.88 -20.72 -16.47
CA ASP A 330 -4.02 -20.45 -15.32
C ASP A 330 -2.98 -21.56 -15.08
N GLY A 331 -1.73 -21.15 -14.86
CA GLY A 331 -0.66 -22.05 -14.47
C GLY A 331 -0.74 -22.48 -13.00
N HIS A 332 -0.07 -23.58 -12.65
CA HIS A 332 0.03 -24.05 -11.25
C HIS A 332 0.57 -22.97 -10.30
N SER A 333 1.46 -22.09 -10.78
CA SER A 333 2.01 -20.98 -10.00
C SER A 333 0.94 -19.96 -9.61
N GLU A 334 0.08 -19.55 -10.56
CA GLU A 334 -0.96 -18.54 -10.33
C GLU A 334 -2.04 -19.08 -9.39
N ALA A 335 -2.48 -20.32 -9.62
CA ALA A 335 -3.42 -21.01 -8.73
C ALA A 335 -2.85 -21.16 -7.30
N GLY A 336 -1.56 -21.47 -7.16
CA GLY A 336 -0.89 -21.53 -5.86
C GLY A 336 -0.86 -20.18 -5.12
N ILE A 337 -0.61 -19.08 -5.84
CA ILE A 337 -0.64 -17.72 -5.27
C ILE A 337 -2.05 -17.39 -4.75
N ARG A 338 -3.09 -17.65 -5.56
CA ARG A 338 -4.49 -17.42 -5.14
C ARG A 338 -4.88 -18.25 -3.93
N ALA A 339 -4.53 -19.54 -3.93
CA ALA A 339 -4.83 -20.44 -2.81
C ALA A 339 -4.21 -19.94 -1.50
N ARG A 340 -2.95 -19.49 -1.52
CA ARG A 340 -2.28 -18.94 -0.34
C ARG A 340 -2.90 -17.62 0.12
N ALA A 341 -3.28 -16.74 -0.81
CA ALA A 341 -3.97 -15.49 -0.48
C ALA A 341 -5.33 -15.77 0.19
N ILE A 342 -6.09 -16.73 -0.32
CA ILE A 342 -7.38 -17.15 0.26
C ILE A 342 -7.17 -17.80 1.64
N GLU A 343 -6.18 -18.68 1.81
CA GLU A 343 -5.84 -19.26 3.12
C GLU A 343 -5.48 -18.17 4.13
N PHE A 344 -4.64 -17.21 3.73
CA PHE A 344 -4.23 -16.11 4.59
C PHE A 344 -5.41 -15.22 4.98
N SER A 345 -6.25 -14.80 4.03
CA SER A 345 -7.44 -14.00 4.33
C SER A 345 -8.48 -14.75 5.16
N ARG A 346 -8.63 -16.06 4.97
CA ARG A 346 -9.50 -16.89 5.82
C ARG A 346 -9.03 -16.85 7.27
N LEU A 347 -7.74 -17.08 7.52
CA LEU A 347 -7.19 -17.05 8.88
C LEU A 347 -7.33 -15.66 9.50
N MET A 348 -7.03 -14.61 8.73
CA MET A 348 -7.20 -13.22 9.15
C MET A 348 -8.65 -12.92 9.57
N LEU A 349 -9.62 -13.35 8.77
CA LEU A 349 -11.04 -13.19 9.08
C LEU A 349 -11.44 -13.96 10.33
N GLU A 350 -11.07 -15.23 10.45
CA GLU A 350 -11.39 -16.06 11.62
C GLU A 350 -10.83 -15.44 12.90
N SER A 351 -9.56 -15.01 12.89
CA SER A 351 -8.93 -14.34 14.04
C SER A 351 -9.56 -12.98 14.34
N ALA A 352 -9.87 -12.17 13.33
CA ALA A 352 -10.45 -10.85 13.52
C ALA A 352 -11.91 -10.91 13.99
N ILE A 353 -12.74 -11.82 13.45
CA ILE A 353 -14.12 -12.03 13.91
C ILE A 353 -14.11 -12.47 15.38
N SER A 354 -13.25 -13.44 15.73
CA SER A 354 -13.11 -13.88 17.12
C SER A 354 -12.66 -12.75 18.07
N ALA A 355 -11.67 -11.96 17.65
CA ALA A 355 -11.21 -10.80 18.41
C ALA A 355 -12.31 -9.74 18.58
N LEU A 356 -13.09 -9.48 17.53
CA LEU A 356 -14.19 -8.52 17.56
C LEU A 356 -15.26 -8.96 18.56
N ASP A 357 -15.67 -10.23 18.55
CA ASP A 357 -16.63 -10.77 19.52
C ASP A 357 -16.15 -10.58 20.96
N VAL A 358 -14.87 -10.91 21.21
CA VAL A 358 -14.26 -10.73 22.53
C VAL A 358 -14.25 -9.25 22.92
N HIS A 359 -13.92 -8.34 22.00
CA HIS A 359 -13.93 -6.91 22.29
C HIS A 359 -15.34 -6.35 22.53
N LEU A 360 -16.33 -6.71 21.72
CA LEU A 360 -17.72 -6.26 21.87
C LEU A 360 -18.33 -6.77 23.19
N SER A 361 -17.96 -7.98 23.64
CA SER A 361 -18.39 -8.49 24.94
C SER A 361 -17.93 -7.63 26.14
N LYS A 362 -16.83 -6.87 25.98
CA LYS A 362 -16.22 -6.01 27.00
C LYS A 362 -16.81 -4.59 27.04
N VAL A 363 -17.75 -4.24 26.15
CA VAL A 363 -18.29 -2.86 25.98
C VAL A 363 -19.33 -2.46 27.05
N GLN A 364 -19.71 -3.36 27.97
CA GLN A 364 -20.92 -3.21 28.79
C GLN A 364 -21.01 -1.94 29.68
N ASP A 365 -19.90 -1.29 30.07
CA ASP A 365 -19.90 -0.27 31.14
C ASP A 365 -19.01 0.98 30.87
N ASP A 366 -19.11 1.60 29.69
CA ASP A 366 -18.26 2.73 29.22
C ASP A 366 -16.90 2.27 28.66
N ALA A 367 -16.87 2.01 27.35
CA ALA A 367 -15.66 1.59 26.65
C ALA A 367 -14.63 2.72 26.61
N GLY A 368 -13.53 2.57 27.34
CA GLY A 368 -12.38 3.47 27.24
C GLY A 368 -11.79 3.52 25.82
N ASP A 369 -11.11 4.61 25.49
CA ASP A 369 -10.61 4.90 24.14
C ASP A 369 -9.74 3.76 23.56
N ALA A 370 -8.93 3.10 24.38
CA ALA A 370 -8.11 1.97 23.95
C ALA A 370 -8.93 0.77 23.44
N LEU A 371 -10.08 0.46 24.06
CA LEU A 371 -10.96 -0.61 23.60
C LEU A 371 -11.66 -0.21 22.29
N LYS A 372 -12.11 1.04 22.18
CA LYS A 372 -12.71 1.56 20.94
C LYS A 372 -11.72 1.52 19.78
N THR A 373 -10.46 1.92 20.01
CA THR A 373 -9.40 1.83 19.00
C THR A 373 -9.17 0.40 18.54
N ARG A 374 -9.09 -0.57 19.45
CA ARG A 374 -8.96 -2.00 19.08
C ARG A 374 -10.14 -2.52 18.29
N ILE A 375 -11.37 -2.15 18.67
CA ILE A 375 -12.59 -2.53 17.93
C ILE A 375 -12.53 -1.97 16.50
N ARG A 376 -12.16 -0.70 16.34
CA ARG A 376 -12.00 -0.09 15.00
C ARG A 376 -10.91 -0.76 14.17
N ALA A 377 -9.75 -1.03 14.77
CA ALA A 377 -8.66 -1.72 14.08
C ALA A 377 -9.07 -3.14 13.64
N THR A 378 -9.73 -3.90 14.52
CA THR A 378 -10.20 -5.27 14.23
C THR A 378 -11.28 -5.27 13.14
N ALA A 379 -12.27 -4.37 13.23
CA ALA A 379 -13.28 -4.20 12.19
C ALA A 379 -12.66 -3.76 10.86
N GLY A 380 -11.59 -2.94 10.90
CA GLY A 380 -10.82 -2.53 9.74
C GLY A 380 -10.18 -3.70 8.99
N ILE A 381 -9.73 -4.74 9.70
CA ILE A 381 -9.20 -5.97 9.09
C ILE A 381 -10.31 -6.68 8.29
N ILE A 382 -11.47 -6.90 8.92
CA ILE A 382 -12.62 -7.58 8.29
C ILE A 382 -13.10 -6.79 7.07
N ASN A 383 -13.28 -5.48 7.22
CA ASN A 383 -13.70 -4.60 6.14
C ASN A 383 -12.68 -4.53 5.00
N GLY A 384 -11.38 -4.61 5.32
CA GLY A 384 -10.32 -4.67 4.31
C GLY A 384 -10.51 -5.83 3.33
N VAL A 385 -10.77 -7.04 3.85
CA VAL A 385 -10.98 -8.23 3.02
C VAL A 385 -12.27 -8.11 2.19
N ALA A 386 -13.36 -7.61 2.78
CA ALA A 386 -14.62 -7.37 2.05
C ALA A 386 -14.44 -6.36 0.91
N SER A 387 -13.72 -5.26 1.19
CA SER A 387 -13.42 -4.21 0.22
C SER A 387 -12.55 -4.72 -0.94
N ASP A 388 -11.58 -5.58 -0.66
CA ASP A 388 -10.76 -6.19 -1.71
C ASP A 388 -11.57 -7.06 -2.66
N LEU A 389 -12.46 -7.91 -2.14
CA LEU A 389 -13.33 -8.74 -2.98
C LEU A 389 -14.31 -7.89 -3.79
N PHE A 390 -14.86 -6.82 -3.19
CA PHE A 390 -15.70 -5.85 -3.89
C PHE A 390 -14.97 -5.17 -5.05
N ILE A 391 -13.71 -4.76 -4.84
CA ILE A 391 -12.91 -4.12 -5.88
C ILE A 391 -12.51 -5.12 -6.96
N VAL A 392 -11.98 -6.28 -6.59
CA VAL A 392 -11.48 -7.29 -7.55
C VAL A 392 -12.62 -7.89 -8.36
N SER A 393 -13.82 -8.03 -7.79
CA SER A 393 -15.00 -8.51 -8.53
C SER A 393 -15.49 -7.54 -9.62
N GLY A 394 -14.96 -6.30 -9.65
CA GLY A 394 -15.40 -5.27 -10.58
C GLY A 394 -16.75 -4.63 -10.22
N ALA A 395 -17.34 -4.99 -9.07
CA ALA A 395 -18.57 -4.38 -8.57
C ALA A 395 -18.41 -2.86 -8.36
N HIS A 396 -17.22 -2.42 -7.95
CA HIS A 396 -16.90 -1.01 -7.80
C HIS A 396 -17.03 -0.20 -9.11
N GLU A 397 -16.53 -0.75 -10.22
CA GLU A 397 -16.62 -0.08 -11.52
C GLU A 397 -18.05 -0.15 -12.07
N ALA A 398 -18.74 -1.28 -11.85
CA ALA A 398 -20.14 -1.44 -12.24
C ALA A 398 -21.06 -0.42 -11.53
N ASP A 399 -20.84 -0.15 -10.24
CA ASP A 399 -21.59 0.87 -9.50
C ASP A 399 -21.35 2.28 -10.06
N LYS A 400 -20.13 2.57 -10.50
CA LYS A 400 -19.76 3.82 -11.20
C LYS A 400 -20.24 3.88 -12.66
N GLY A 401 -20.95 2.86 -13.16
CA GLY A 401 -21.41 2.78 -14.54
C GLY A 401 -20.27 2.62 -15.55
N ARG A 402 -19.13 2.07 -15.12
CA ARG A 402 -17.96 1.78 -15.96
C ARG A 402 -17.91 0.28 -16.28
N GLU A 403 -17.24 -0.04 -17.38
CA GLU A 403 -17.02 -1.43 -17.76
C GLU A 403 -15.97 -2.05 -16.83
N PRO A 404 -16.28 -3.19 -16.16
CA PRO A 404 -15.31 -3.87 -15.31
C PRO A 404 -14.10 -4.35 -16.11
N GLU A 405 -12.89 -4.18 -15.54
CA GLU A 405 -11.66 -4.71 -16.16
C GLU A 405 -11.57 -6.25 -16.03
N ILE A 406 -12.24 -6.84 -15.04
CA ILE A 406 -12.27 -8.27 -14.81
C ILE A 406 -13.14 -8.99 -15.87
N SER A 407 -12.60 -10.05 -16.48
CA SER A 407 -13.36 -10.86 -17.43
C SER A 407 -14.40 -11.75 -16.75
N PRO A 408 -15.47 -12.18 -17.45
CA PRO A 408 -16.46 -13.10 -16.90
C PRO A 408 -15.87 -14.43 -16.39
N ALA A 409 -14.79 -14.94 -17.02
CA ALA A 409 -14.13 -16.16 -16.59
C ALA A 409 -13.38 -15.96 -15.25
N GLN A 410 -12.67 -14.83 -15.12
CA GLN A 410 -11.99 -14.47 -13.88
C GLN A 410 -12.99 -14.22 -12.74
N LEU A 411 -14.10 -13.52 -13.01
CA LEU A 411 -15.13 -13.26 -12.00
C LEU A 411 -15.78 -14.55 -11.51
N LYS A 412 -16.11 -15.48 -12.43
CA LYS A 412 -16.64 -16.80 -12.06
C LYS A 412 -15.64 -17.56 -11.17
N ARG A 413 -14.37 -17.61 -11.56
CA ARG A 413 -13.31 -18.28 -10.78
C ARG A 413 -13.16 -17.63 -9.41
N LEU A 414 -13.09 -16.30 -9.36
CA LEU A 414 -13.00 -15.54 -8.11
C LEU A 414 -14.14 -15.93 -7.16
N TYR A 415 -15.37 -15.94 -7.66
CA TYR A 415 -16.54 -16.35 -6.89
C TYR A 415 -16.41 -17.78 -6.34
N GLU A 416 -16.04 -18.74 -7.19
CA GLU A 416 -15.89 -20.14 -6.79
C GLU A 416 -14.77 -20.36 -5.75
N GLU A 417 -13.62 -19.70 -5.93
CA GLU A 417 -12.47 -19.85 -5.02
C GLU A 417 -12.67 -19.08 -3.69
N THR A 418 -13.35 -17.94 -3.71
CA THR A 418 -13.53 -17.06 -2.53
C THR A 418 -14.87 -17.23 -1.82
N ALA A 419 -15.75 -18.12 -2.28
CA ALA A 419 -17.03 -18.43 -1.64
C ALA A 419 -16.93 -18.65 -0.11
N PRO A 420 -15.94 -19.40 0.44
CA PRO A 420 -15.78 -19.53 1.88
C PRO A 420 -15.48 -18.21 2.61
N LEU A 421 -14.79 -17.27 1.96
CA LEU A 421 -14.52 -15.95 2.52
C LEU A 421 -15.81 -15.11 2.57
N LEU A 422 -16.63 -15.16 1.52
CA LEU A 422 -17.93 -14.48 1.48
C LEU A 422 -18.86 -14.99 2.59
N ASP A 423 -18.85 -16.29 2.87
CA ASP A 423 -19.61 -16.87 3.97
C ASP A 423 -19.12 -16.34 5.33
N LEU A 424 -17.82 -16.36 5.59
CA LEU A 424 -17.24 -15.81 6.83
C LEU A 424 -17.53 -14.32 6.99
N LEU A 425 -17.42 -13.54 5.92
CA LEU A 425 -17.72 -12.10 5.94
C LEU A 425 -19.19 -11.84 6.28
N SER A 426 -20.11 -12.72 5.85
CA SER A 426 -21.54 -12.57 6.15
C SER A 426 -21.87 -12.72 7.64
N GLU A 427 -21.00 -13.39 8.42
CA GLU A 427 -21.14 -13.57 9.87
C GLU A 427 -20.70 -12.32 10.66
N ALA A 428 -19.96 -11.40 10.05
CA ALA A 428 -19.48 -10.21 10.74
C ALA A 428 -20.62 -9.19 10.97
N PRO A 429 -20.87 -8.74 12.22
CA PRO A 429 -21.94 -7.79 12.53
C PRO A 429 -21.55 -6.34 12.18
N ILE A 430 -21.16 -6.09 10.92
CA ILE A 430 -20.69 -4.79 10.42
C ILE A 430 -21.45 -4.46 9.13
N ALA A 431 -22.32 -3.44 9.18
CA ALA A 431 -23.16 -3.02 8.05
C ALA A 431 -22.37 -2.77 6.74
N GLY A 432 -21.19 -2.12 6.82
CA GLY A 432 -20.33 -1.88 5.66
C GLY A 432 -19.78 -3.17 5.02
N VAL A 433 -19.49 -4.19 5.83
CA VAL A 433 -19.08 -5.51 5.34
C VAL A 433 -20.25 -6.19 4.64
N THR A 434 -21.43 -6.21 5.27
CA THR A 434 -22.67 -6.73 4.65
C THR A 434 -22.92 -6.06 3.31
N HIS A 435 -22.76 -4.74 3.23
CA HIS A 435 -22.93 -3.97 2.01
C HIS A 435 -21.99 -4.45 0.88
N HIS A 436 -20.69 -4.50 1.14
CA HIS A 436 -19.70 -4.94 0.14
C HIS A 436 -19.88 -6.39 -0.29
N VAL A 437 -20.29 -7.30 0.61
CA VAL A 437 -20.62 -8.69 0.26
C VAL A 437 -21.81 -8.72 -0.70
N ILE A 438 -22.87 -7.95 -0.43
CA ILE A 438 -24.05 -7.89 -1.32
C ILE A 438 -23.70 -7.30 -2.68
N GLU A 439 -22.90 -6.24 -2.74
CA GLU A 439 -22.41 -5.65 -4.00
C GLU A 439 -21.62 -6.69 -4.82
N THR A 440 -20.70 -7.41 -4.16
CA THR A 440 -19.90 -8.47 -4.78
C THR A 440 -20.79 -9.60 -5.31
N LEU A 441 -21.78 -10.05 -4.53
CA LEU A 441 -22.71 -11.10 -4.96
C LEU A 441 -23.58 -10.65 -6.15
N SER A 442 -23.92 -9.36 -6.23
CA SER A 442 -24.79 -8.84 -7.30
C SER A 442 -24.18 -8.99 -8.70
N VAL A 443 -22.87 -8.84 -8.84
CA VAL A 443 -22.18 -9.04 -10.14
C VAL A 443 -21.96 -10.52 -10.48
N CYS A 444 -22.09 -11.41 -9.49
CA CYS A 444 -21.92 -12.86 -9.65
C CYS A 444 -23.19 -13.61 -10.08
N ILE A 445 -24.35 -12.94 -10.07
CA ILE A 445 -25.66 -13.51 -10.43
C ILE A 445 -25.64 -14.34 -11.73
N PRO A 446 -25.00 -13.90 -12.84
CA PRO A 446 -25.06 -14.63 -14.12
C PRO A 446 -24.45 -16.04 -14.11
N PHE A 447 -23.59 -16.37 -13.15
CA PHE A 447 -22.83 -17.63 -13.16
C PHE A 447 -23.54 -18.79 -12.46
N ASN A 448 -24.14 -18.51 -11.29
CA ASN A 448 -24.92 -19.49 -10.53
C ASN A 448 -26.01 -18.77 -9.71
N PRO A 449 -27.09 -18.31 -10.36
CA PRO A 449 -28.06 -17.42 -9.73
C PRO A 449 -28.75 -18.05 -8.51
N LYS A 450 -28.88 -19.39 -8.46
CA LYS A 450 -29.47 -20.06 -7.29
C LYS A 450 -28.56 -19.97 -6.06
N ASP A 451 -27.29 -20.36 -6.21
CA ASP A 451 -26.31 -20.35 -5.11
C ASP A 451 -26.01 -18.92 -4.64
N VAL A 452 -25.87 -17.98 -5.58
CA VAL A 452 -25.68 -16.56 -5.29
C VAL A 452 -26.88 -15.99 -4.52
N PHE A 453 -28.11 -16.35 -4.90
CA PHE A 453 -29.30 -15.89 -4.16
C PHE A 453 -29.33 -16.41 -2.73
N GLN A 454 -28.95 -17.67 -2.50
CA GLN A 454 -28.91 -18.25 -1.15
C GLN A 454 -27.92 -17.50 -0.25
N ARG A 455 -26.71 -17.23 -0.76
CA ARG A 455 -25.69 -16.44 -0.02
C ARG A 455 -26.13 -15.00 0.20
N PHE A 456 -26.76 -14.40 -0.80
CA PHE A 456 -27.34 -13.05 -0.70
C PHE A 456 -28.39 -12.98 0.41
N ALA A 457 -29.36 -13.90 0.41
CA ALA A 457 -30.40 -13.93 1.42
C ALA A 457 -29.83 -14.16 2.82
N HIS A 458 -28.89 -15.10 2.95
CA HIS A 458 -28.21 -15.37 4.22
C HIS A 458 -27.43 -14.15 4.74
N THR A 459 -26.71 -13.45 3.86
CA THR A 459 -25.95 -12.24 4.19
C THR A 459 -26.87 -11.12 4.68
N VAL A 460 -28.03 -10.92 4.05
CA VAL A 460 -29.02 -9.94 4.51
C VAL A 460 -29.58 -10.31 5.88
N GLU A 461 -29.94 -11.58 6.08
CA GLU A 461 -30.47 -12.08 7.36
C GLU A 461 -29.47 -11.89 8.51
N LEU A 462 -28.20 -12.21 8.30
CA LEU A 462 -27.14 -12.01 9.30
C LEU A 462 -26.79 -10.53 9.50
N GLY A 463 -26.86 -9.72 8.44
CA GLY A 463 -26.65 -8.27 8.48
C GLY A 463 -27.56 -7.53 9.46
N VAL A 464 -28.69 -8.12 9.86
CA VAL A 464 -29.56 -7.58 10.90
C VAL A 464 -28.82 -7.40 12.24
N GLN A 465 -27.84 -8.26 12.53
CA GLN A 465 -27.02 -8.15 13.75
C GLN A 465 -26.16 -6.88 13.77
N GLY A 466 -25.77 -6.39 12.60
CA GLY A 466 -25.03 -5.14 12.39
C GLY A 466 -25.91 -3.94 12.06
N ASP A 467 -27.23 -4.02 12.29
CA ASP A 467 -28.21 -2.97 12.00
C ASP A 467 -28.28 -2.56 10.50
N TYR A 468 -27.91 -3.46 9.58
CA TYR A 468 -27.89 -3.20 8.14
C TYR A 468 -29.25 -2.79 7.56
N GLN A 469 -30.36 -3.25 8.16
CA GLN A 469 -31.72 -2.86 7.76
C GLN A 469 -31.99 -1.35 7.91
N TYR A 470 -31.21 -0.65 8.73
CA TYR A 470 -31.29 0.80 8.90
C TYR A 470 -30.32 1.58 8.00
N ASP A 471 -29.43 0.89 7.27
CA ASP A 471 -28.50 1.50 6.31
C ASP A 471 -29.27 2.03 5.08
N PRO A 472 -29.22 3.36 4.80
CA PRO A 472 -29.90 3.94 3.64
C PRO A 472 -29.44 3.39 2.29
N LEU A 473 -28.16 3.03 2.16
CA LEU A 473 -27.62 2.42 0.93
C LEU A 473 -28.00 0.95 0.85
N GLY A 474 -28.13 0.28 2.00
CA GLY A 474 -28.45 -1.15 2.08
C GLY A 474 -29.83 -1.49 1.51
N ALA A 475 -30.88 -0.77 1.90
CA ALA A 475 -32.23 -1.05 1.43
C ALA A 475 -32.38 -0.87 -0.09
N GLY A 476 -31.78 0.19 -0.64
CA GLY A 476 -31.81 0.46 -2.07
C GLY A 476 -31.11 -0.63 -2.89
N LEU A 477 -29.95 -1.08 -2.42
CA LEU A 477 -29.18 -2.16 -3.05
C LEU A 477 -29.93 -3.50 -3.01
N VAL A 478 -30.47 -3.90 -1.85
CA VAL A 478 -31.23 -5.15 -1.70
C VAL A 478 -32.43 -5.16 -2.65
N VAL A 479 -33.21 -4.08 -2.70
CA VAL A 479 -34.36 -3.99 -3.61
C VAL A 479 -33.93 -4.04 -5.08
N LYS A 480 -32.80 -3.41 -5.45
CA LYS A 480 -32.23 -3.46 -6.81
C LYS A 480 -31.90 -4.90 -7.20
N VAL A 481 -31.21 -5.65 -6.33
CA VAL A 481 -30.84 -7.05 -6.56
C VAL A 481 -32.08 -7.94 -6.69
N LEU A 482 -33.06 -7.81 -5.77
CA LEU A 482 -34.29 -8.58 -5.84
C LEU A 482 -35.09 -8.32 -7.12
N LYS A 483 -35.15 -7.07 -7.59
CA LYS A 483 -35.80 -6.75 -8.87
C LYS A 483 -35.10 -7.43 -10.04
N GLN A 484 -33.77 -7.45 -10.07
CA GLN A 484 -33.00 -8.16 -11.09
C GLN A 484 -33.33 -9.66 -11.09
N TYR A 485 -33.37 -10.29 -9.92
CA TYR A 485 -33.76 -11.69 -9.79
C TYR A 485 -35.19 -11.96 -10.29
N LEU A 486 -36.15 -11.10 -9.95
CA LEU A 486 -37.53 -11.24 -10.38
C LEU A 486 -37.71 -10.98 -11.88
N SER A 487 -36.85 -10.17 -12.51
CA SER A 487 -36.89 -9.94 -13.96
C SER A 487 -36.16 -11.03 -14.78
N GLU A 488 -35.00 -11.48 -14.31
CA GLU A 488 -34.08 -12.33 -15.10
C GLU A 488 -34.13 -13.81 -14.68
N HIS A 489 -34.45 -14.08 -13.42
CA HIS A 489 -34.31 -15.41 -12.81
C HIS A 489 -35.56 -15.89 -12.04
N ARG A 490 -36.74 -15.34 -12.36
CA ARG A 490 -38.05 -15.63 -11.73
C ARG A 490 -38.32 -17.12 -11.49
N SER A 491 -37.92 -17.97 -12.43
CA SER A 491 -38.14 -19.43 -12.37
C SER A 491 -37.56 -20.11 -11.13
N ILE A 492 -36.50 -19.54 -10.52
CA ILE A 492 -35.90 -20.05 -9.28
C ILE A 492 -36.94 -20.07 -8.17
N PHE A 493 -37.66 -18.96 -7.97
CA PHE A 493 -38.67 -18.84 -6.91
C PHE A 493 -39.97 -19.60 -7.18
N GLN A 494 -40.22 -19.98 -8.43
CA GLN A 494 -41.40 -20.79 -8.79
C GLN A 494 -41.17 -22.29 -8.60
N THR A 495 -39.91 -22.71 -8.69
CA THR A 495 -39.52 -24.14 -8.67
C THR A 495 -38.88 -24.56 -7.35
N ASP A 496 -38.36 -23.61 -6.58
CA ASP A 496 -37.71 -23.85 -5.31
C ASP A 496 -38.43 -23.09 -4.19
N SER A 497 -39.13 -23.84 -3.32
CA SER A 497 -39.86 -23.28 -2.18
C SER A 497 -38.92 -22.62 -1.17
N GLU A 498 -37.70 -23.14 -1.00
CA GLU A 498 -36.73 -22.57 -0.05
C GLU A 498 -36.26 -21.18 -0.52
N ALA A 499 -36.02 -21.03 -1.82
CA ALA A 499 -35.70 -19.73 -2.41
C ALA A 499 -36.87 -18.75 -2.30
N GLN A 500 -38.11 -19.22 -2.48
CA GLN A 500 -39.30 -18.39 -2.32
C GLN A 500 -39.47 -17.92 -0.87
N GLU A 501 -39.29 -18.80 0.11
CA GLU A 501 -39.35 -18.44 1.53
C GLU A 501 -38.25 -17.46 1.92
N ALA A 502 -37.03 -17.65 1.43
CA ALA A 502 -35.92 -16.73 1.65
C ALA A 502 -36.18 -15.34 1.06
N LEU A 503 -36.78 -15.25 -0.14
CA LEU A 503 -37.20 -13.97 -0.75
C LEU A 503 -38.17 -13.21 0.17
N ILE A 504 -39.15 -13.91 0.74
CA ILE A 504 -40.13 -13.30 1.65
C ILE A 504 -39.45 -12.80 2.91
N ARG A 505 -38.60 -13.62 3.55
CA ARG A 505 -37.86 -13.23 4.76
C ARG A 505 -36.98 -12.00 4.53
N VAL A 506 -36.25 -11.94 3.42
CA VAL A 506 -35.43 -10.79 3.05
C VAL A 506 -36.29 -9.52 2.91
N LEU A 507 -37.46 -9.60 2.29
CA LEU A 507 -38.35 -8.46 2.14
C LEU A 507 -38.93 -8.00 3.48
N ASP A 508 -39.34 -8.94 4.33
CA ASP A 508 -39.92 -8.66 5.64
C ASP A 508 -38.95 -7.86 6.53
N ILE A 509 -37.64 -8.17 6.50
CA ILE A 509 -36.60 -7.42 7.24
C ILE A 509 -36.66 -5.91 6.96
N PHE A 510 -36.82 -5.51 5.70
CA PHE A 510 -36.85 -4.10 5.32
C PHE A 510 -38.24 -3.47 5.42
N VAL A 511 -39.31 -4.28 5.27
CA VAL A 511 -40.68 -3.84 5.49
C VAL A 511 -40.91 -3.49 6.97
N ASP A 512 -40.39 -4.30 7.89
CA ASP A 512 -40.55 -4.12 9.34
C ASP A 512 -39.97 -2.80 9.84
N VAL A 513 -38.88 -2.33 9.22
CA VAL A 513 -38.26 -1.02 9.53
C VAL A 513 -38.80 0.13 8.66
N GLY A 514 -39.79 -0.15 7.81
CA GLY A 514 -40.60 0.86 7.13
C GLY A 514 -40.09 1.33 5.76
N TRP A 515 -39.23 0.57 5.07
CA TRP A 515 -38.73 0.99 3.76
C TRP A 515 -39.82 0.98 2.67
N PRO A 516 -40.11 2.12 2.01
CA PRO A 516 -41.21 2.22 1.04
C PRO A 516 -41.04 1.33 -0.19
N GLU A 517 -39.81 1.10 -0.62
CA GLU A 517 -39.49 0.37 -1.85
C GLU A 517 -39.64 -1.14 -1.68
N ALA A 518 -39.27 -1.67 -0.51
CA ALA A 518 -39.53 -3.05 -0.12
C ALA A 518 -41.05 -3.30 -0.03
N ASN A 519 -41.80 -2.40 0.63
CA ASN A 519 -43.27 -2.47 0.69
C ASN A 519 -43.92 -2.55 -0.71
N ARG A 520 -43.49 -1.68 -1.64
CA ARG A 520 -43.99 -1.71 -3.03
C ARG A 520 -43.68 -3.03 -3.73
N LEU A 521 -42.51 -3.61 -3.48
CA LEU A 521 -42.10 -4.87 -4.09
C LEU A 521 -42.97 -6.03 -3.58
N VAL A 522 -43.24 -6.09 -2.28
CA VAL A 522 -44.16 -7.08 -1.66
C VAL A 522 -45.56 -7.03 -2.28
N PHE A 523 -46.15 -5.83 -2.42
CA PHE A 523 -47.47 -5.70 -3.06
C PHE A 523 -47.49 -6.14 -4.53
N GLY A 524 -46.35 -6.09 -5.22
CA GLY A 524 -46.21 -6.56 -6.60
C GLY A 524 -45.96 -8.06 -6.73
N LEU A 525 -45.64 -8.77 -5.65
CA LEU A 525 -45.28 -10.20 -5.73
C LEU A 525 -46.44 -11.06 -6.23
N ASP A 526 -47.69 -10.76 -5.86
CA ASP A 526 -48.86 -11.52 -6.33
C ASP A 526 -48.98 -11.49 -7.86
N ASP A 527 -48.69 -10.35 -8.50
CA ASP A 527 -48.64 -10.21 -9.95
C ASP A 527 -47.41 -10.90 -10.56
N ILE A 528 -46.30 -10.93 -9.81
CA ILE A 528 -45.03 -11.56 -10.19
C ILE A 528 -45.03 -13.08 -9.93
N PHE A 529 -46.01 -13.68 -9.25
CA PHE A 529 -46.08 -15.14 -9.08
C PHE A 529 -47.23 -15.80 -9.83
N ARG A 530 -48.04 -15.01 -10.55
CA ARG A 530 -49.15 -15.48 -11.37
C ARG A 530 -48.78 -16.02 -12.75
#